data_AF-A0A3L7Y5Q1-F1
#
_entry.id   AF-A0A3L7Y5Q1-F1
#
_cell.length_a   1.000
_cell.length_b   1.000
_cell.length_c   1.000
_cell.angle_alpha   90.00
_cell.angle_beta   90.00
_cell.angle_gamma   90.00
#
_symmetry.space_group_name_H-M   'P 1'
#
loop_
_entity.id
_entity.type
_entity.pdbx_description
1 polymer ?
#
loop_
_entity_poly.entity_id
_entity_poly.type
_entity_poly.pdbx_seq_one_letter_code
_entity_poly.pdbx_strand_id
1 'polypeptide(L)' 'MSSSAAERATLEAQVRVCVLCTLAQTRKLSVPGEGPAPAPVMLIGEGPGRNEDEQGRPFVGASG' A
#
# COMPACT_ATOMS: atom_id res chain seq x y z
N MET A 1 19.13 14.85 8.18
CA MET A 1 17.67 14.64 8.30
C MET A 1 17.02 14.57 6.90
N SER A 2 17.29 13.50 6.14
CA SER A 2 16.67 13.27 4.82
C SER A 2 16.78 11.78 4.50
N SER A 3 15.80 10.96 4.92
CA SER A 3 15.81 9.52 4.59
C SER A 3 14.41 8.89 4.48
N SER A 4 13.43 9.32 5.28
CA SER A 4 12.12 8.63 5.38
C SER A 4 11.33 8.56 4.07
N ALA A 5 11.39 9.59 3.22
CA ALA A 5 10.69 9.59 1.94
C ALA A 5 11.35 8.64 0.92
N ALA A 6 12.69 8.58 0.90
CA ALA A 6 13.43 7.68 0.02
C ALA A 6 13.28 6.22 0.46
N GLU A 7 13.36 5.96 1.77
CA GLU A 7 13.11 4.65 2.37
C GLU A 7 11.70 4.15 2.06
N ARG A 8 10.68 5.01 2.20
CA ARG A 8 9.30 4.67 1.84
C ARG A 8 9.17 4.33 0.35
N ALA A 9 9.76 5.15 -0.53
CA ALA A 9 9.73 4.88 -1.96
C ALA A 9 10.39 3.53 -2.31
N THR A 10 11.52 3.20 -1.66
CA THR A 10 12.15 1.88 -1.81
C THR A 10 11.24 0.74 -1.34
N LEU A 11 10.60 0.88 -0.18
CA LEU A 11 9.68 -0.12 0.34
C LEU A 11 8.44 -0.30 -0.56
N GLU A 12 7.85 0.80 -1.03
CA GLU A 12 6.73 0.78 -1.97
C GLU A 12 7.11 0.04 -3.26
N ALA A 13 8.30 0.28 -3.80
CA ALA A 13 8.80 -0.42 -4.98
C ALA A 13 8.93 -1.94 -4.75
N GLN A 14 9.43 -2.35 -3.58
CA GLN A 14 9.54 -3.77 -3.21
C GLN A 14 8.15 -4.43 -3.09
N VAL A 15 7.18 -3.75 -2.47
CA VAL A 15 5.79 -4.25 -2.32
C VAL A 15 5.10 -4.43 -3.67
N ARG A 16 5.34 -3.53 -4.64
CA ARG A 16 4.75 -3.62 -5.98
C ARG A 16 5.18 -4.88 -6.74
N VAL A 17 6.42 -5.31 -6.56
CA VAL A 17 6.99 -6.49 -7.26
C VAL A 17 6.98 -7.77 -6.43
N CYS A 18 6.46 -7.73 -5.20
CA CYS A 18 6.49 -8.88 -4.30
C CYS A 18 5.67 -10.06 -4.84
N VAL A 19 6.28 -11.24 -4.90
CA VAL A 19 5.65 -12.50 -5.36
C VAL A 19 5.77 -13.63 -4.32
N LEU A 20 5.97 -13.28 -3.05
CA LEU A 20 6.25 -14.25 -1.99
C LEU A 20 5.04 -15.08 -1.55
N CYS A 21 3.82 -14.77 -1.99
CA CYS A 21 2.62 -15.53 -1.67
C CYS A 21 1.62 -15.55 -2.84
N THR A 22 0.60 -16.40 -2.73
CA THR A 22 -0.43 -16.63 -3.76
C THR A 22 -1.27 -15.39 -4.07
N LEU A 23 -1.36 -14.42 -3.17
CA LEU A 23 -2.08 -13.15 -3.40
C LEU A 23 -1.50 -12.35 -4.58
N ALA A 24 -0.23 -12.57 -4.91
CA ALA A 24 0.40 -11.96 -6.07
C ALA A 24 -0.16 -12.42 -7.41
N GLN A 25 -0.84 -13.57 -7.43
CA GLN A 25 -1.38 -14.16 -8.66
C GLN A 25 -2.72 -13.54 -9.05
N THR A 26 -3.44 -12.94 -8.11
CA THR A 26 -4.82 -12.46 -8.31
C THR A 26 -4.96 -10.94 -8.23
N ARG A 27 -4.07 -10.23 -7.53
CA ARG A 27 -4.11 -8.77 -7.42
C ARG A 27 -3.90 -8.11 -8.79
N LYS A 28 -4.58 -7.00 -9.05
CA LYS A 28 -4.27 -6.07 -10.14
C LYS A 28 -3.15 -5.12 -9.73
N LEU A 29 -3.25 -4.53 -8.55
CA LEU A 29 -2.28 -3.56 -8.04
C LEU A 29 -1.97 -3.81 -6.56
N SER A 30 -0.70 -3.74 -6.16
CA SER A 30 -0.34 -3.70 -4.75
C SER A 30 -0.71 -2.34 -4.14
N VAL A 31 -1.09 -2.34 -2.85
CA VAL A 31 -1.49 -1.14 -2.10
C VAL A 31 -0.58 -0.96 -0.88
N PRO A 32 0.61 -0.32 -1.03
CA PRO A 32 1.60 -0.19 0.05
C PRO A 32 1.25 0.85 1.14
N GLY A 33 0.11 1.54 1.00
CA GLY A 33 -0.34 2.61 1.91
C GLY A 33 -0.04 4.02 1.38
N GLU A 34 -0.79 5.02 1.85
CA GLU A 34 -0.59 6.43 1.52
C GLU A 34 -0.73 7.32 2.76
N GLY A 35 -0.11 8.51 2.75
CA GLY A 35 -0.22 9.48 3.83
C GLY A 35 1.04 10.32 4.05
N PRO A 36 0.95 11.34 4.93
CA PRO A 36 2.11 12.13 5.30
C PRO A 36 3.11 11.31 6.12
N ALA A 37 4.39 11.63 5.98
CA ALA A 37 5.46 11.09 6.81
C ALA A 37 6.29 12.27 7.33
N PRO A 38 6.33 12.55 8.64
CA PRO A 38 5.70 11.79 9.72
C PRO A 38 4.17 12.03 9.81
N ALA A 39 3.43 11.00 10.19
CA ALA A 39 2.03 11.12 10.63
C ALA A 39 1.96 10.87 12.16
N PRO A 40 1.14 11.60 12.92
CA PRO A 40 0.96 11.36 14.35
C PRO A 40 0.18 10.07 14.65
N VAL A 41 -0.61 9.59 13.68
CA VAL A 41 -1.43 8.38 13.77
C VAL A 41 -1.37 7.63 12.45
N MET A 42 -1.32 6.30 12.51
CA MET A 42 -1.39 5.39 11.36
C MET A 42 -2.60 4.46 11.50
N LEU A 43 -3.40 4.32 10.45
CA LEU A 43 -4.52 3.39 10.39
C LEU A 43 -4.12 2.17 9.56
N ILE A 44 -4.44 0.98 10.06
CA ILE A 44 -4.10 -0.31 9.43
C ILE A 44 -5.39 -1.13 9.30
N GLY A 45 -5.76 -1.48 8.07
CA GLY A 45 -6.88 -2.37 7.77
C GLY A 45 -6.44 -3.82 7.57
N GLU A 46 -7.38 -4.67 7.17
CA GLU A 46 -7.12 -6.09 6.88
C GLU A 46 -6.33 -6.29 5.57
N GLY A 47 -6.80 -5.68 4.47
CA GLY A 47 -6.18 -5.79 3.15
C GLY A 47 -6.98 -5.08 2.06
N PRO A 48 -6.48 -5.05 0.81
CA PRO A 48 -7.16 -4.38 -0.30
C PRO A 48 -8.48 -5.08 -0.66
N GLY A 49 -9.56 -4.30 -0.75
CA GLY A 49 -10.81 -4.71 -1.39
C GLY A 49 -10.75 -4.52 -2.91
N ARG A 50 -11.90 -4.67 -3.58
CA ARG A 50 -12.01 -4.54 -5.04
C ARG A 50 -11.58 -3.16 -5.56
N ASN A 51 -12.06 -2.10 -4.92
CA ASN A 51 -11.79 -0.74 -5.38
C ASN A 51 -10.33 -0.36 -5.13
N GLU A 52 -9.76 -0.80 -4.01
CA GLU A 52 -8.36 -0.62 -3.67
C GLU A 52 -7.45 -1.36 -4.66
N ASP A 53 -7.77 -2.60 -4.99
CA ASP A 53 -7.03 -3.40 -5.99
C ASP A 53 -7.09 -2.78 -7.39
N GLU A 54 -8.24 -2.20 -7.77
CA GLU A 54 -8.41 -1.52 -9.05
C GLU A 54 -7.66 -0.18 -9.15
N GLN A 55 -7.52 0.55 -8.03
CA GLN A 55 -6.96 1.90 -8.01
C GLN A 55 -5.52 1.97 -7.46
N GLY A 56 -5.06 0.91 -6.78
CA GLY A 56 -3.75 0.88 -6.11
C GLY A 56 -3.66 1.81 -4.90
N ARG A 57 -4.81 2.20 -4.31
CA ARG A 57 -4.91 3.14 -3.19
C ARG A 57 -5.71 2.54 -2.04
N PRO A 58 -5.34 2.78 -0.76
CA PRO A 58 -6.05 2.22 0.38
C PRO A 58 -7.35 3.00 0.67
N PHE A 59 -8.37 2.32 1.22
CA PHE A 59 -9.60 2.93 1.72
C PHE A 59 -10.35 3.81 0.68
N VAL A 60 -10.52 3.31 -0.55
CA VAL A 60 -11.28 3.99 -1.62
C VAL A 60 -12.62 3.31 -1.94
N GLY A 61 -12.90 2.18 -1.27
CA GLY A 61 -14.17 1.47 -1.28
C GLY A 61 -15.20 2.05 -0.31
N ALA A 62 -16.35 1.40 -0.22
CA ALA A 62 -17.45 1.84 0.65
C ALA A 62 -17.12 1.78 2.15
N SER A 63 -16.13 0.98 2.54
CA SER A 63 -15.64 0.86 3.92
C SER A 63 -14.49 1.81 4.24
N GLY A 64 -14.01 2.56 3.25
CA GLY A 64 -12.90 3.50 3.35
C GLY A 64 -13.29 4.88 3.82
#